data_AF-A0A8X6WVZ3-F1
#
_entry.id   AF-A0A8X6WVZ3-F1
#
_cell.length_a   1.000
_cell.length_b   1.000
_cell.length_c   1.000
_cell.angle_alpha   90.00
_cell.angle_beta   90.00
_cell.angle_gamma   90.00
#
_symmetry.space_group_name_H-M   'P 1'
#
loop_
_entity.id
_entity.type
_entity.pdbx_description
1 polymer ?
#
loop_
_entity_poly.entity_id
_entity_poly.type
_entity_poly.pdbx_seq_one_letter_code
_entity_poly.pdbx_strand_id
1 'polypeptide(L)'
;MNVLKGWACEREREEKANVRISCLGASDTHTNGLAEIQFTSHFSSQNSFHASVYVINKIVGIIPHHDLDSSMRELFGDISLADPAFYKSGPIDVLLGVDLTLPLLKGQTLSLGKDKPFAIRSELG
;
A
#
# COMPACT_ATOMS: atom_id res chain seq x y z
N MET A 1 3.45 3.80 6.65
CA MET A 1 3.99 3.33 5.35
C MET A 1 3.12 2.15 4.98
N ASN A 2 2.08 2.37 4.16
CA ASN A 2 1.13 1.32 3.82
C ASN A 2 1.65 0.61 2.57
N VAL A 3 2.00 -0.65 2.77
CA VAL A 3 2.40 -1.62 1.74
C VAL A 3 1.14 -2.42 1.44
N LEU A 4 0.69 -2.41 0.20
CA LEU A 4 -0.58 -3.02 -0.20
C LEU A 4 -0.30 -3.99 -1.35
N LYS A 5 -0.08 -5.27 -1.03
CA LYS A 5 -0.12 -6.36 -2.02
C LYS A 5 -1.52 -6.95 -2.11
N GLY A 6 -1.94 -7.30 -3.33
CA GLY A 6 -3.13 -8.10 -3.56
C GLY A 6 -4.40 -7.32 -3.90
N TRP A 7 -4.31 -6.07 -4.35
CA TRP A 7 -5.44 -5.22 -4.74
C TRP A 7 -5.84 -5.41 -6.20
N ALA A 8 -7.14 -5.30 -6.50
CA ALA A 8 -7.59 -4.97 -7.85
C ALA A 8 -7.36 -3.46 -8.04
N CYS A 9 -6.15 -3.11 -8.49
CA CYS A 9 -5.81 -1.77 -8.95
C CYS A 9 -5.96 -1.76 -10.47
N GLU A 10 -6.99 -1.11 -10.99
CA GLU A 10 -7.17 -0.96 -12.43
C GLU A 10 -6.57 0.37 -12.90
N ARG A 11 -5.80 0.31 -13.99
CA ARG A 11 -5.16 1.47 -14.60
C ARG A 11 -6.11 2.01 -15.67
N GLU A 12 -6.63 3.22 -15.47
CA GLU A 12 -7.68 3.77 -16.34
C GLU A 12 -7.11 4.65 -17.45
N ARG A 13 -6.02 5.39 -17.18
CA ARG A 13 -5.42 6.34 -18.13
C ARG A 13 -3.93 6.51 -17.88
N GLU A 14 -3.16 6.76 -18.94
CA GLU A 14 -1.72 7.02 -18.87
C GLU A 14 -1.35 8.26 -19.69
N GLU A 15 -0.55 9.14 -19.10
CA GLU A 15 -0.01 10.34 -19.73
C GLU A 15 1.52 10.41 -19.56
N LYS A 16 2.21 10.96 -20.57
CA LYS A 16 3.66 11.17 -20.45
C LYS A 16 3.95 12.29 -19.46
N ALA A 17 4.77 12.00 -18.47
CA ALA A 17 5.29 12.96 -17.50
C ALA A 17 6.78 12.69 -17.29
N ASN A 18 7.56 13.76 -17.06
CA ASN A 18 8.99 13.65 -16.74
C ASN A 18 9.30 14.55 -15.55
N VAL A 19 8.98 14.02 -14.37
CA VAL A 19 9.21 14.63 -13.05
C VAL A 19 10.31 13.86 -12.34
N ARG A 20 11.19 14.58 -11.64
CA ARG A 20 12.20 13.96 -10.76
C ARG A 20 11.57 13.64 -9.42
N ILE A 21 11.77 12.41 -8.96
CA ILE A 21 11.29 11.92 -7.67
C ILE A 21 12.52 11.54 -6.84
N SER A 22 12.62 12.15 -5.66
CA SER A 22 13.69 11.88 -4.71
C SER A 22 13.15 11.06 -3.53
N CYS A 23 13.80 9.94 -3.23
CA CYS A 23 13.43 9.05 -2.12
C CYS A 23 14.41 9.17 -0.94
N LEU A 24 13.93 8.86 0.27
CA LEU A 24 14.77 8.78 1.46
C LEU A 24 15.84 7.70 1.27
N GLY A 25 17.12 8.06 1.43
CA GLY A 25 18.26 7.13 1.26
C GLY A 25 19.05 7.29 -0.05
N ALA A 26 18.77 8.33 -0.84
CA ALA A 26 19.51 8.73 -2.04
C ALA A 26 19.49 7.72 -3.19
N SER A 27 18.43 7.81 -3.98
CA SER A 27 18.41 7.49 -5.41
C SER A 27 17.33 8.35 -6.06
N ASP A 28 17.74 9.36 -6.81
CA ASP A 28 16.81 10.13 -7.64
C ASP A 28 16.35 9.25 -8.79
N THR A 29 15.05 9.23 -9.05
CA THR A 29 14.48 8.53 -10.19
C THR A 29 13.62 9.48 -11.01
N HIS A 30 13.46 9.15 -12.28
CA HIS A 30 12.56 9.85 -13.18
C HIS A 30 11.29 9.04 -13.33
N THR A 31 10.14 9.72 -13.36
CA THR A 31 8.90 9.06 -13.72
C THR A 31 8.86 8.72 -15.21
N ASN A 32 8.25 7.58 -15.52
CA ASN A 32 7.93 7.13 -16.87
C ASN A 32 6.59 7.71 -17.37
N GLY A 33 5.79 8.31 -16.49
CA GLY A 33 4.44 8.77 -16.81
C GLY A 33 3.58 8.96 -15.58
N LEU A 34 2.44 9.61 -15.78
CA LEU A 34 1.37 9.70 -14.81
C LEU A 34 0.29 8.69 -15.19
N ALA A 35 -0.24 7.97 -14.22
CA ALA A 35 -1.36 7.06 -14.40
C ALA A 35 -2.51 7.42 -13.45
N GLU A 36 -3.73 7.28 -13.93
CA GLU A 36 -4.92 7.29 -13.07
C GLU A 36 -5.22 5.86 -12.64
N ILE A 37 -5.34 5.66 -11.34
CA ILE A 37 -5.66 4.36 -10.76
C ILE A 37 -6.88 4.46 -9.83
N GLN A 38 -7.69 3.41 -9.87
CA GLN A 38 -8.78 3.22 -8.93
C GLN A 38 -8.41 2.13 -7.92
N PHE A 39 -8.59 2.43 -6.64
CA PHE A 39 -8.50 1.46 -5.56
C PHE A 39 -9.89 1.07 -5.11
N THR A 40 -10.13 -0.23 -4.96
CA THR A 40 -11.41 -0.76 -4.49
C THR A 40 -11.16 -1.69 -3.32
N SER A 41 -11.92 -1.51 -2.22
CA SER A 41 -11.83 -2.42 -1.08
C SER A 41 -12.15 -3.86 -1.48
N HIS A 42 -11.42 -4.81 -0.90
CA HIS A 42 -11.70 -6.24 -1.03
C HIS A 42 -13.04 -6.67 -0.43
N PHE A 43 -13.65 -5.83 0.42
CA PHE A 43 -14.86 -6.16 1.18
C PHE A 43 -16.12 -5.54 0.59
N SER A 44 -15.97 -4.43 -0.13
CA SER A 44 -17.09 -3.68 -0.70
C SER A 44 -16.65 -2.90 -1.92
N SER A 45 -17.33 -3.12 -3.04
CA SER A 45 -17.18 -2.31 -4.24
C SER A 45 -17.79 -0.91 -4.12
N GLN A 46 -18.49 -0.60 -3.02
CA GLN A 46 -19.09 0.72 -2.80
C GLN A 46 -18.05 1.79 -2.45
N ASN A 47 -16.91 1.36 -1.87
CA ASN A 47 -15.86 2.26 -1.43
C ASN A 47 -14.68 2.11 -2.39
N SER A 48 -14.64 2.99 -3.39
CA SER A 48 -13.48 3.18 -4.25
C SER A 48 -12.95 4.60 -4.14
N PHE A 49 -11.66 4.77 -4.37
CA PHE A 49 -11.05 6.09 -4.51
C PHE A 49 -10.10 6.10 -5.71
N HIS A 50 -9.99 7.25 -6.34
CA HIS A 50 -9.12 7.46 -7.50
C HIS A 50 -7.90 8.27 -7.06
N ALA A 51 -6.76 7.96 -7.67
CA ALA A 51 -5.54 8.73 -7.47
C ALA A 51 -4.71 8.79 -8.74
N SER A 52 -4.17 9.98 -9.01
CA SER A 52 -3.10 10.17 -9.98
C SER A 52 -1.77 9.72 -9.36
N VAL A 53 -1.11 8.74 -9.97
CA VAL A 53 0.17 8.19 -9.50
C VAL A 53 1.26 8.34 -10.54
N TYR A 54 2.48 8.61 -10.08
CA TYR A 54 3.66 8.59 -10.94
C TYR A 54 4.18 7.16 -11.09
N VAL A 55 4.34 6.73 -12.34
CA VAL A 55 4.93 5.44 -12.68
C VAL A 55 6.45 5.57 -12.63
N ILE A 56 7.12 4.73 -11.83
CA ILE A 56 8.59 4.67 -11.76
C ILE A 56 9.05 3.22 -11.87
N ASN A 57 10.31 3.01 -12.27
CA ASN A 57 10.86 1.65 -12.44
C ASN A 57 10.94 0.87 -11.13
N LYS A 58 11.24 1.55 -10.02
CA LYS A 58 11.36 0.93 -8.70
C LYS A 58 11.18 1.97 -7.61
N ILE A 59 10.19 1.75 -6.74
CA ILE A 59 9.92 2.62 -5.58
C ILE A 59 10.87 2.27 -4.43
N VAL A 60 10.89 1.00 -4.04
CA VAL A 60 11.67 0.46 -2.92
C VAL A 60 12.17 -0.95 -3.24
N GLY A 61 13.08 -1.47 -2.41
CA GLY A 61 13.46 -2.87 -2.43
C GLY A 61 12.32 -3.80 -2.01
N ILE A 62 12.66 -5.08 -1.81
CA ILE A 62 11.71 -6.07 -1.28
C ILE A 62 11.40 -5.75 0.18
N ILE A 63 10.10 -5.63 0.51
CA ILE A 63 9.61 -5.38 1.87
C ILE A 63 8.49 -6.39 2.21
N PRO A 64 8.50 -6.96 3.43
CA PRO A 64 9.63 -6.98 4.36
C PRO A 64 10.88 -7.63 3.72
N HIS A 65 12.08 -7.34 4.22
CA HIS A 65 13.33 -7.88 3.66
C HIS A 65 13.45 -9.40 3.80
N HIS A 66 12.77 -9.96 4.81
CA HIS A 66 12.59 -11.38 5.02
C HIS A 66 11.13 -11.64 5.33
N ASP A 67 10.66 -12.84 5.00
CA ASP A 67 9.35 -13.30 5.42
C ASP A 67 9.25 -13.19 6.95
N LEU A 68 8.16 -12.60 7.42
CA LEU A 68 7.77 -12.67 8.81
C LEU A 68 7.20 -14.06 9.09
N ASP A 69 7.29 -14.51 10.33
CA ASP A 69 6.69 -15.77 10.74
C ASP A 69 5.20 -15.81 10.37
N SER A 70 4.76 -16.91 9.75
CA SER A 70 3.36 -17.11 9.39
C SER A 70 2.41 -17.04 10.58
N SER A 71 2.90 -17.28 11.80
CA SER A 71 2.14 -17.05 13.03
C SER A 71 1.63 -15.61 13.16
N MET A 72 2.28 -14.63 12.54
CA MET A 72 1.81 -13.23 12.52
C MET A 72 0.49 -13.06 11.76
N ARG A 73 0.23 -13.89 10.74
CA ARG A 73 -1.05 -13.88 10.03
C ARG A 73 -2.17 -14.35 10.95
N GLU A 74 -1.91 -15.36 11.78
CA GLU A 74 -2.89 -15.92 12.71
C GLU A 74 -3.31 -14.90 13.78
N LEU A 75 -2.42 -13.98 14.16
CA LEU A 75 -2.74 -12.91 15.12
C LEU A 75 -3.86 -11.97 14.65
N PHE A 76 -4.08 -11.89 13.34
CA PHE A 76 -5.13 -11.09 12.72
C PHE A 76 -6.23 -11.97 12.11
N GLY A 77 -6.29 -13.27 12.44
CA GLY A 77 -7.16 -14.24 11.76
C GLY A 77 -8.65 -13.92 11.78
N ASP A 78 -9.11 -13.13 12.75
CA ASP A 78 -10.51 -12.70 12.90
C ASP A 78 -10.85 -11.44 12.08
N ILE A 79 -9.86 -10.78 11.50
CA ILE A 79 -10.05 -9.57 10.69
C ILE A 79 -9.52 -9.78 9.28
N SER A 80 -10.21 -9.18 8.32
CA SER A 80 -9.71 -9.18 6.96
C SER A 80 -8.82 -7.96 6.74
N LEU A 81 -7.55 -8.21 6.43
CA LEU A 81 -6.56 -7.17 6.23
C LEU A 81 -6.60 -6.64 4.80
N ALA A 82 -6.29 -5.34 4.67
CA ALA A 82 -6.02 -4.67 3.41
C ALA A 82 -4.91 -5.37 2.58
N ASP A 83 -3.88 -5.90 3.24
CA ASP A 83 -2.86 -6.77 2.63
C ASP A 83 -2.82 -8.11 3.36
N PRO A 84 -3.48 -9.16 2.84
CA PRO A 84 -3.44 -10.50 3.43
C PRO A 84 -2.06 -11.14 3.41
N ALA A 85 -1.14 -10.65 2.56
CA ALA A 85 0.20 -11.17 2.36
C ALA A 85 1.28 -10.25 2.97
N PHE A 86 0.93 -9.36 3.90
CA PHE A 86 1.84 -8.40 4.53
C PHE A 86 3.08 -9.06 5.17
N TYR A 87 2.93 -10.32 5.61
CA TYR A 87 3.99 -11.11 6.24
C TYR A 87 5.00 -11.69 5.23
N LYS A 88 4.68 -11.67 3.93
CA LYS A 88 5.55 -12.21 2.87
C LYS A 88 6.40 -11.11 2.25
N SER A 89 7.70 -11.35 2.16
CA SER A 89 8.63 -10.59 1.35
C SER A 89 8.16 -10.49 -0.10
N GLY A 90 8.33 -9.31 -0.67
CA GLY A 90 8.20 -9.12 -2.11
C GLY A 90 8.16 -7.65 -2.51
N PRO A 91 7.91 -7.39 -3.80
CA PRO A 91 7.86 -6.03 -4.34
C PRO A 91 6.64 -5.26 -3.82
N ILE A 92 6.75 -3.93 -3.84
CA ILE A 92 5.63 -3.02 -3.55
C ILE A 92 5.08 -2.52 -4.87
N ASP A 93 3.76 -2.65 -5.05
CA ASP A 93 3.09 -2.23 -6.28
C ASP A 93 2.83 -0.71 -6.27
N VAL A 94 2.30 -0.18 -5.17
CA VAL A 94 1.96 1.25 -5.03
C VAL A 94 2.37 1.78 -3.67
N LEU A 95 2.96 2.98 -3.65
CA LEU A 95 3.24 3.74 -2.43
C LEU A 95 2.33 4.97 -2.37
N LEU A 96 1.44 5.01 -1.38
CA LEU A 96 0.51 6.11 -1.18
C LEU A 96 1.14 7.19 -0.28
N GLY A 97 0.99 8.45 -0.70
CA GLY A 97 1.38 9.62 0.07
C GLY A 97 0.54 9.80 1.35
N VAL A 98 1.03 10.63 2.27
CA VAL A 98 0.33 10.92 3.54
C VAL A 98 -1.01 11.63 3.30
N ASP A 99 -1.05 12.50 2.29
CA ASP A 99 -2.24 13.20 1.80
C ASP A 99 -3.37 12.25 1.37
N LEU A 100 -3.02 11.15 0.69
CA LEU A 100 -3.99 10.12 0.28
C LEU A 100 -4.29 9.12 1.39
N THR A 101 -3.31 8.77 2.22
CA THR A 101 -3.48 7.74 3.25
C THR A 101 -4.26 8.21 4.47
N LEU A 102 -4.04 9.43 4.97
CA LEU A 102 -4.70 9.91 6.19
C LEU A 102 -6.24 9.92 6.09
N PRO A 103 -6.86 10.39 5.00
CA PRO A 103 -8.32 10.35 4.86
C PRO A 103 -8.91 8.93 4.83
N LEU A 104 -8.11 7.94 4.40
CA LEU A 104 -8.54 6.54 4.35
C LEU A 104 -8.56 5.90 5.74
N LEU A 105 -7.81 6.41 6.71
CA LEU A 105 -7.76 5.85 8.06
C LEU A 105 -9.02 6.23 8.87
N LYS A 106 -9.61 5.25 9.56
CA LYS A 106 -10.78 5.43 10.45
C LYS A 106 -10.41 5.56 11.92
N GLY A 107 -9.12 5.57 12.25
CA GLY A 107 -8.59 5.80 13.61
C GLY A 107 -8.79 4.64 14.60
N GLN A 108 -9.57 3.62 14.27
CA GLN A 108 -9.69 2.42 15.09
C GLN A 108 -8.45 1.55 14.92
N THR A 109 -7.76 1.26 16.02
CA THR A 109 -6.54 0.43 16.01
C THR A 109 -6.77 -0.87 16.75
N LEU A 110 -6.36 -1.99 16.15
CA LEU A 110 -6.25 -3.27 16.82
C LEU A 110 -4.78 -3.49 17.22
N SER A 111 -4.47 -3.32 18.50
CA SER A 111 -3.15 -3.60 19.06
C SER A 111 -3.13 -4.98 19.72
N LEU A 112 -2.10 -5.76 19.43
CA LEU A 112 -1.93 -7.11 19.95
C LEU A 112 -1.04 -7.18 21.20
N GLY A 113 -0.68 -6.02 21.75
CA GLY A 113 0.22 -5.87 22.89
C GLY A 113 1.57 -5.27 22.51
N LYS A 114 2.47 -5.21 23.50
CA LYS A 114 3.82 -4.67 23.35
C LYS A 114 4.63 -5.54 22.38
N ASP A 115 5.43 -4.90 21.53
CA ASP A 115 6.35 -5.53 20.55
C ASP A 115 5.67 -6.35 19.44
N LYS A 116 4.35 -6.17 19.24
CA LYS A 116 3.59 -6.78 18.15
C LYS A 116 3.11 -5.72 17.15
N PRO A 117 2.87 -6.10 15.88
CA PRO A 117 2.23 -5.20 14.93
C PRO A 117 0.82 -4.83 15.41
N PHE A 118 0.33 -3.69 14.94
CA PHE A 118 -1.05 -3.26 15.11
C PHE A 118 -1.68 -3.07 13.72
N ALA A 119 -2.97 -3.32 13.61
CA ALA A 119 -3.76 -2.97 12.44
C ALA A 119 -4.50 -1.65 12.69
N ILE A 120 -4.66 -0.83 11.65
CA ILE A 120 -5.53 0.34 11.68
C ILE A 120 -6.64 0.10 10.68
N ARG A 121 -7.89 0.29 11.10
CA ARG A 121 -9.05 0.24 10.21
C ARG A 121 -8.98 1.36 9.18
N SER A 122 -9.16 1.01 7.92
CA SER A 122 -9.23 1.97 6.82
C SER A 122 -10.45 1.73 5.92
N GLU A 123 -10.71 2.62 4.98
CA GLU A 123 -11.70 2.41 3.90
C GLU A 123 -11.36 1.22 3.00
N LEU A 124 -10.09 0.83 3.00
CA LEU A 124 -9.55 -0.25 2.22
C LEU A 124 -9.73 -1.60 2.94
N GLY A 125 -9.53 -1.60 4.25
CA GLY A 125 -9.61 -2.74 5.16
C GLY A 125 -9.22 -2.33 6.56
#